data_AF-A0AAE0AVY6-F1
#
_entry.id   AF-A0AAE0AVY6-F1
#
_cell.length_a   1.000
_cell.length_b   1.000
_cell.length_c   1.000
_cell.angle_alpha   90.00
_cell.angle_beta   90.00
_cell.angle_gamma   90.00
#
_symmetry.space_group_name_H-M   'P 1'
#
loop_
_entity.id
_entity.type
_entity.pdbx_description
1 polymer ?
#
loop_
_entity_poly.entity_id
_entity_poly.type
_entity_poly.pdbx_seq_one_letter_code
_entity_poly.pdbx_strand_id
1 'polypeptide(L)'
;METINQERDGRFLKLMEDFLSYKTEMASQNVKIHDQLAKLNDQLTLGHNIVDLEGSKANGKGILGSALGSSTGDPKFQGQTSFNDKVITESQLRPPKLSFPKFDGTDPKIWIGKCDRFFIMHPVPPDQKVIIASIHFEKKA
;
A
#
# COMPACT_ATOMS: atom_id res chain seq x y z
N MET A 1 -33.99 -0.58 36.02
CA MET A 1 -32.64 -0.94 35.52
C MET A 1 -32.67 -1.45 34.07
N GLU A 2 -33.81 -1.91 33.54
CA GLU A 2 -33.92 -2.41 32.15
C GLU A 2 -33.74 -1.32 31.07
N THR A 3 -34.17 -0.09 31.32
CA THR A 3 -34.15 1.00 30.31
C THR A 3 -32.73 1.45 29.91
N ILE A 4 -31.77 1.39 30.83
CA ILE A 4 -30.37 1.79 30.58
C ILE A 4 -29.66 0.76 29.69
N ASN A 5 -29.98 -0.52 29.83
CA ASN A 5 -29.40 -1.56 28.98
C ASN A 5 -29.93 -1.45 27.54
N GLN A 6 -31.22 -1.16 27.39
CA GLN A 6 -31.84 -1.00 26.08
C GLN A 6 -31.33 0.22 25.29
N GLU A 7 -30.99 1.31 25.99
CA GLU A 7 -30.35 2.49 25.36
C GLU A 7 -28.91 2.19 24.90
N ARG A 8 -28.16 1.42 25.69
CA ARG A 8 -26.79 1.00 25.34
C ARG A 8 -26.78 0.07 24.13
N ASP A 9 -27.75 -0.85 24.07
CA ASP A 9 -27.92 -1.76 22.94
C ASP A 9 -28.29 -0.99 21.66
N GLY A 10 -29.17 0.01 21.75
CA GLY A 10 -29.52 0.87 20.61
C GLY A 10 -28.34 1.66 20.05
N ARG A 11 -27.48 2.22 20.91
CA ARG A 11 -26.26 2.93 20.49
C ARG A 11 -25.25 2.00 19.80
N PHE A 12 -25.13 0.76 20.29
CA PHE A 12 -24.26 -0.25 19.67
C PHE A 12 -24.77 -0.68 18.30
N LEU A 13 -26.08 -0.90 18.15
CA LEU A 13 -26.70 -1.24 16.87
C LEU A 13 -26.50 -0.13 15.83
N LYS A 14 -26.62 1.14 16.22
CA LYS A 14 -26.37 2.27 15.34
C LYS A 14 -24.92 2.31 14.85
N LEU A 15 -23.97 2.10 15.75
CA LEU A 15 -22.55 2.07 15.41
C LEU A 15 -22.21 0.90 14.48
N MET A 16 -22.86 -0.24 14.64
CA MET A 16 -22.71 -1.38 13.74
C MET A 16 -23.30 -1.10 12.35
N GLU A 17 -24.44 -0.41 12.27
CA GLU A 17 -25.03 0.04 11.01
C GLU A 17 -24.11 1.01 10.27
N ASP A 18 -23.59 2.02 10.97
CA ASP A 18 -22.66 3.00 10.41
C ASP A 18 -21.38 2.33 9.91
N PHE A 19 -20.87 1.34 10.66
CA PHE A 19 -19.70 0.56 10.25
C PHE A 19 -19.97 -0.30 9.01
N LEU A 20 -21.13 -0.95 8.93
CA LEU A 20 -21.53 -1.75 7.77
C LEU A 20 -21.74 -0.88 6.53
N SER A 21 -22.33 0.30 6.71
CA SER A 21 -22.48 1.30 5.65
C SER A 21 -21.12 1.72 5.11
N TYR A 22 -20.18 2.11 6.00
CA TYR A 22 -18.82 2.46 5.63
C TYR A 22 -18.09 1.32 4.89
N LYS A 23 -18.21 0.09 5.38
CA LYS A 23 -17.61 -1.09 4.74
C LYS A 23 -18.16 -1.32 3.33
N THR A 24 -19.47 -1.13 3.15
CA THR A 24 -20.13 -1.25 1.85
C THR A 24 -19.67 -0.17 0.89
N GLU A 25 -19.55 1.07 1.37
CA GLU A 25 -19.04 2.19 0.58
C GLU A 25 -17.59 1.94 0.14
N MET A 26 -16.73 1.48 1.05
CA MET A 26 -15.34 1.12 0.73
C MET A 26 -15.26 -0.02 -0.30
N ALA A 27 -16.13 -1.02 -0.21
CA ALA A 27 -16.21 -2.07 -1.21
C ALA A 27 -16.60 -1.50 -2.59
N SER A 28 -17.54 -0.55 -2.65
CA SER A 28 -17.91 0.15 -3.89
C SER A 28 -16.75 0.96 -4.47
N GLN A 29 -15.99 1.66 -3.63
CA GLN A 29 -14.79 2.38 -4.07
C GLN A 29 -13.72 1.44 -4.63
N ASN A 30 -13.49 0.29 -3.99
CA ASN A 30 -12.56 -0.72 -4.51
C ASN A 30 -12.98 -1.24 -5.89
N VAL A 31 -14.27 -1.50 -6.11
CA VAL A 31 -14.79 -1.91 -7.44
C VAL A 31 -14.53 -0.83 -8.48
N LYS A 32 -14.73 0.46 -8.15
CA LYS A 32 -14.43 1.58 -9.06
C LYS A 32 -12.95 1.65 -9.41
N ILE A 33 -12.06 1.43 -8.45
CA ILE A 33 -10.61 1.39 -8.69
C ILE A 33 -10.26 0.25 -9.66
N HIS A 34 -10.83 -0.95 -9.45
CA HIS A 34 -10.60 -2.07 -10.35
C HIS A 34 -11.10 -1.78 -11.78
N ASP A 35 -12.26 -1.14 -11.94
CA ASP A 35 -12.78 -0.72 -13.25
C ASP A 35 -11.89 0.34 -13.92
N GLN A 36 -11.39 1.30 -13.14
CA GLN A 36 -10.43 2.30 -13.63
C GLN A 36 -9.11 1.66 -14.09
N LEU A 37 -8.59 0.68 -13.34
CA LEU A 37 -7.39 -0.06 -13.72
C LEU A 37 -7.60 -0.88 -15.01
N ALA A 38 -8.76 -1.53 -15.16
CA ALA A 38 -9.11 -2.26 -16.39
C ALA A 38 -9.11 -1.34 -17.62
N LYS A 39 -9.74 -0.16 -17.51
CA LYS A 39 -9.77 0.85 -18.58
C LYS A 39 -8.39 1.37 -18.98
N LEU A 40 -7.46 1.47 -18.02
CA LEU A 40 -6.08 1.85 -18.32
C LEU A 40 -5.35 0.73 -19.06
N ASN A 41 -5.55 -0.52 -18.65
CA ASN A 41 -4.95 -1.68 -19.31
C ASN A 41 -5.43 -1.84 -20.77
N ASP A 42 -6.71 -1.57 -21.03
CA ASP A 42 -7.27 -1.61 -22.40
C ASP A 42 -6.66 -0.52 -23.31
N GLN A 43 -6.44 0.69 -22.78
CA GLN A 43 -5.77 1.76 -23.52
C GLN A 43 -4.32 1.40 -23.89
N LEU A 44 -3.60 0.73 -22.99
CA LEU A 44 -2.24 0.24 -23.25
C LEU A 44 -2.22 -0.89 -24.28
N THR A 45 -3.24 -1.74 -24.30
CA THR A 45 -3.36 -2.87 -25.24
C THR A 45 -3.65 -2.39 -26.67
N LEU A 46 -4.41 -1.30 -26.83
CA LEU A 46 -4.69 -0.68 -28.13
C LEU A 46 -3.48 0.04 -28.74
N GLY A 47 -2.45 0.37 -27.94
CA GLY A 47 -1.22 1.03 -28.41
C GLY A 47 -0.27 0.13 -29.22
N HIS A 48 -0.48 -1.19 -29.24
CA HIS A 48 0.40 -2.16 -29.90
C HIS A 48 -0.32 -3.10 -30.89
N ASN A 49 -1.09 -2.54 -31.84
CA ASN A 49 -1.54 -3.26 -33.04
C ASN A 49 -1.00 -2.60 -34.32
N ILE A 50 0.33 -2.51 -34.44
CA ILE A 50 0.99 -2.33 -35.75
C ILE A 50 2.04 -3.43 -35.88
N VAL A 51 1.57 -4.63 -36.19
CA VAL A 51 2.35 -5.60 -36.95
C VAL A 51 1.43 -6.11 -38.05
N ASP A 52 1.68 -5.64 -39.27
CA ASP A 52 1.77 -6.54 -40.41
C ASP A 52 2.71 -5.91 -41.44
N LEU A 53 3.87 -6.56 -41.59
CA LEU A 53 4.77 -6.46 -42.73
C LEU A 53 4.05 -7.07 -43.95
N GLU A 54 3.88 -6.31 -45.02
CA GLU A 54 3.90 -6.84 -46.39
C GLU A 54 4.03 -5.67 -47.39
N GLY A 55 5.00 -5.78 -48.31
CA GLY A 55 5.11 -4.90 -49.48
C GLY A 55 6.37 -4.05 -49.57
N SER A 56 7.45 -4.67 -50.05
CA SER A 56 8.69 -4.05 -50.56
C SER A 56 8.53 -2.70 -51.28
N LYS A 57 9.49 -1.79 -51.02
CA LYS A 57 10.32 -1.00 -51.99
C LYS A 57 10.67 0.37 -51.38
N ALA A 58 11.87 0.94 -51.41
CA ALA A 58 13.26 0.55 -51.55
C ALA A 58 14.00 1.90 -51.58
N ASN A 59 14.71 2.34 -50.55
CA ASN A 59 15.63 3.49 -50.61
C ASN A 59 16.26 3.79 -49.24
N GLY A 60 17.35 3.09 -48.94
CA GLY A 60 18.24 3.41 -47.83
C GLY A 60 18.93 4.77 -48.03
N LYS A 61 18.83 5.63 -47.02
CA LYS A 61 19.79 6.69 -46.74
C LYS A 61 20.13 6.63 -45.25
N GLY A 62 21.15 5.85 -44.94
CA GLY A 62 21.80 5.88 -43.64
C GLY A 62 22.55 7.20 -43.49
N ILE A 63 22.28 7.93 -42.42
CA ILE A 63 23.12 9.05 -41.97
C ILE A 63 24.17 8.49 -41.00
N LEU A 64 25.15 7.79 -41.56
CA LEU A 64 26.42 7.51 -40.90
C LEU A 64 27.38 8.63 -41.28
N GLY A 65 27.75 9.48 -40.33
CA GLY A 65 28.78 10.51 -40.51
C GLY A 65 29.62 10.59 -39.25
N SER A 66 30.74 9.87 -39.23
CA SER A 66 31.73 9.93 -38.15
C SER A 66 32.81 10.99 -38.43
N ALA A 67 33.01 11.84 -37.42
CA ALA A 67 34.25 12.49 -36.94
C ALA A 67 35.05 13.50 -37.81
N LEU A 68 35.28 14.70 -37.25
CA LEU A 68 36.63 15.29 -37.07
C LEU A 68 36.67 16.42 -36.00
N GLY A 69 37.50 16.23 -34.97
CA GLY A 69 38.53 17.17 -34.46
C GLY A 69 38.22 18.62 -34.02
N SER A 70 38.26 18.82 -32.69
CA SER A 70 38.92 19.89 -31.89
C SER A 70 38.72 21.39 -32.19
N SER A 71 38.20 22.14 -31.21
CA SER A 71 38.97 23.19 -30.50
C SER A 71 38.18 23.80 -29.33
N THR A 72 38.83 23.79 -28.17
CA THR A 72 38.91 24.84 -27.13
C THR A 72 37.69 25.71 -26.84
N GLY A 73 37.15 25.59 -25.61
CA GLY A 73 36.41 26.69 -24.96
C GLY A 73 35.38 26.23 -23.94
N ASP A 74 35.77 26.12 -22.67
CA ASP A 74 34.82 26.21 -21.55
C ASP A 74 34.11 27.58 -21.57
N PRO A 75 32.80 27.63 -21.28
CA PRO A 75 32.45 28.09 -19.95
C PRO A 75 31.37 27.23 -19.28
N LYS A 76 31.82 26.52 -18.25
CA LYS A 76 31.22 26.41 -16.91
C LYS A 76 29.93 27.24 -16.71
N PHE A 77 28.77 26.59 -16.80
CA PHE A 77 27.64 26.67 -15.85
C PHE A 77 26.49 25.78 -16.34
N GLN A 78 26.15 24.71 -15.61
CA GLN A 78 24.75 24.33 -15.34
C GLN A 78 24.70 23.27 -14.24
N GLY A 79 24.31 23.72 -13.04
CA GLY A 79 23.62 22.98 -11.99
C GLY A 79 24.03 21.53 -11.70
N GLN A 80 24.94 21.34 -10.76
CA GLN A 80 24.82 20.19 -9.85
C GLN A 80 23.60 20.42 -8.95
N THR A 81 22.41 20.11 -9.45
CA THR A 81 21.35 19.71 -8.54
C THR A 81 21.68 18.29 -8.13
N SER A 82 22.43 18.17 -7.04
CA SER A 82 22.52 16.94 -6.27
C SER A 82 21.11 16.57 -5.83
N PHE A 83 20.37 15.90 -6.69
CA PHE A 83 19.26 15.08 -6.26
C PHE A 83 19.94 13.97 -5.46
N ASN A 84 19.93 14.14 -4.15
CA ASN A 84 20.10 13.04 -3.23
C ASN A 84 18.94 12.09 -3.50
N ASP A 85 19.03 11.28 -4.56
CA ASP A 85 18.29 10.04 -4.68
C ASP A 85 18.82 9.16 -3.55
N LYS A 86 18.31 9.43 -2.34
CA LYS A 86 18.19 8.41 -1.31
C LYS A 86 17.34 7.35 -1.97
N VAL A 87 17.99 6.39 -2.63
CA VAL A 87 17.43 5.08 -2.91
C VAL A 87 16.83 4.65 -1.57
N ILE A 88 15.51 4.76 -1.44
CA ILE A 88 14.80 4.23 -0.30
C ILE A 88 14.88 2.73 -0.49
N THR A 89 15.98 2.16 0.01
CA THR A 89 16.16 0.72 0.08
C THR A 89 14.97 0.17 0.83
N GLU A 90 14.39 -0.91 0.32
CA GLU A 90 13.18 -1.59 0.82
C GLU A 90 13.18 -1.86 2.34
N SER A 91 14.34 -1.80 2.99
CA SER A 91 14.50 -1.79 4.45
C SER A 91 13.82 -0.61 5.17
N GLN A 92 13.61 0.55 4.53
CA GLN A 92 12.97 1.73 5.14
C GLN A 92 11.45 1.80 4.92
N LEU A 93 10.91 1.00 3.98
CA LEU A 93 9.46 0.90 3.74
C LEU A 93 8.82 -0.21 4.58
N ARG A 94 9.62 -1.05 5.26
CA ARG A 94 9.07 -2.07 6.15
C ARG A 94 8.53 -1.39 7.42
N PRO A 95 7.26 -1.64 7.78
CA PRO A 95 6.74 -1.23 9.07
C PRO A 95 7.71 -1.70 10.16
N PRO A 96 7.99 -0.88 11.19
CA PRO A 96 8.82 -1.32 12.31
C PRO A 96 8.30 -2.67 12.79
N LYS A 97 9.22 -3.64 12.98
CA LYS A 97 8.88 -4.98 13.49
C LYS A 97 8.23 -4.84 14.86
N LEU A 98 6.92 -4.71 14.87
CA LEU A 98 6.11 -4.59 16.07
C LEU A 98 6.06 -5.99 16.66
N SER A 99 6.55 -6.15 17.89
CA SER A 99 6.39 -7.40 18.64
C SER A 99 5.01 -7.45 19.28
N PHE A 100 4.40 -8.63 19.34
CA PHE A 100 3.13 -8.80 20.04
C PHE A 100 3.28 -8.44 21.53
N PRO A 101 2.37 -7.66 22.12
CA PRO A 101 2.45 -7.24 23.51
C PRO A 101 2.32 -8.43 24.47
N LYS A 102 3.27 -8.56 25.39
CA LYS A 102 3.25 -9.57 26.46
C LYS A 102 2.36 -9.11 27.62
N PHE A 103 1.66 -10.05 28.24
CA PHE A 103 0.86 -9.80 29.44
C PHE A 103 1.60 -10.27 30.68
N ASP A 104 1.89 -9.37 31.60
CA ASP A 104 2.58 -9.60 32.87
C ASP A 104 1.60 -9.80 34.05
N GLY A 105 0.31 -9.90 33.76
CA GLY A 105 -0.77 -9.96 34.75
C GLY A 105 -1.22 -8.58 35.26
N THR A 106 -0.60 -7.48 34.81
CA THR A 106 -0.92 -6.13 35.26
C THR A 106 -1.78 -5.42 34.21
N ASP A 107 -2.80 -4.67 34.65
CA ASP A 107 -3.62 -3.80 33.82
C ASP A 107 -4.14 -4.42 32.49
N PRO A 108 -5.04 -5.41 32.56
CA PRO A 108 -5.57 -6.11 31.39
C PRO A 108 -6.20 -5.18 30.35
N LYS A 109 -6.80 -4.05 30.78
CA LYS A 109 -7.35 -3.04 29.86
C LYS A 109 -6.29 -2.41 28.97
N ILE A 110 -5.13 -2.07 29.54
CA ILE A 110 -4.02 -1.47 28.79
C ILE A 110 -3.43 -2.50 27.85
N TRP A 111 -3.29 -3.75 28.31
CA TRP A 111 -2.80 -4.84 27.47
C TRP A 111 -3.71 -5.12 26.28
N ILE A 112 -5.03 -5.20 26.48
CA ILE A 112 -6.01 -5.35 25.39
C ILE A 112 -5.88 -4.20 24.38
N GLY A 113 -5.77 -2.96 24.85
CA GLY A 113 -5.58 -1.81 23.94
C GLY A 113 -4.28 -1.89 23.11
N LYS A 114 -3.20 -2.46 23.68
CA LYS A 114 -1.97 -2.75 22.93
C LYS A 114 -2.17 -3.87 21.90
N CYS A 115 -2.92 -4.91 22.25
CA CYS A 115 -3.28 -6.01 21.33
C CYS A 115 -4.11 -5.49 20.15
N ASP A 116 -5.11 -4.64 20.41
CA ASP A 116 -5.95 -4.05 19.36
C ASP A 116 -5.11 -3.24 18.38
N ARG A 117 -4.19 -2.41 18.90
CA ARG A 117 -3.26 -1.65 18.06
C ARG A 117 -2.34 -2.56 17.25
N PHE A 118 -1.92 -3.68 17.80
CA PHE A 118 -1.14 -4.69 17.07
C PHE A 118 -1.96 -5.28 15.92
N PHE A 119 -3.22 -5.68 16.16
CA PHE A 119 -4.08 -6.27 15.13
C PHE A 119 -4.53 -5.28 14.05
N ILE A 120 -4.52 -3.98 14.32
CA ILE A 120 -4.71 -2.94 13.29
C ILE A 120 -3.51 -2.90 12.33
N MET A 121 -2.30 -3.02 12.86
CA MET A 121 -1.06 -2.97 12.05
C MET A 121 -0.78 -4.31 11.36
N HIS A 122 -1.16 -5.43 11.98
CA HIS A 122 -1.05 -6.77 11.43
C HIS A 122 -2.46 -7.40 11.42
N PRO A 123 -3.20 -7.30 10.31
CA PRO A 123 -4.54 -7.88 10.24
C PRO A 123 -4.47 -9.38 10.47
N VAL A 124 -5.10 -9.82 11.55
CA VAL A 124 -5.25 -11.23 11.94
C VAL A 124 -6.73 -11.58 11.86
N PRO A 125 -7.10 -12.75 11.30
CA PRO A 125 -8.47 -13.24 11.30
C PRO A 125 -9.07 -13.23 12.72
N PRO A 126 -10.34 -12.83 12.91
CA PRO A 126 -10.96 -12.74 14.24
C PRO A 126 -10.79 -14.01 15.08
N ASP A 127 -10.92 -15.18 14.45
CA ASP A 127 -10.83 -16.50 15.08
C ASP A 127 -9.41 -16.81 15.60
N GLN A 128 -8.39 -16.17 15.03
CA GLN A 128 -6.99 -16.38 15.40
C GLN A 128 -6.49 -15.38 16.45
N LYS A 129 -7.18 -14.25 16.65
CA LYS A 129 -6.76 -13.20 17.60
C LYS A 129 -6.62 -13.74 19.02
N VAL A 130 -7.59 -14.56 19.46
CA VAL A 130 -7.62 -15.17 20.80
C VAL A 130 -6.47 -16.16 20.98
N ILE A 131 -6.17 -16.95 19.95
CA ILE A 131 -5.08 -17.93 19.96
C ILE A 131 -3.73 -17.22 20.05
N ILE A 132 -3.53 -16.16 19.27
CA ILE A 132 -2.28 -15.38 19.33
C ILE A 132 -2.15 -14.71 20.70
N ALA A 133 -3.21 -14.08 21.20
CA ALA A 133 -3.20 -13.41 22.49
C ALA A 133 -2.86 -14.37 23.65
N SER A 134 -3.35 -15.61 23.62
CA SER A 134 -3.11 -16.59 24.69
C SER A 134 -1.68 -17.10 24.76
N ILE A 135 -0.97 -17.18 23.62
CA ILE A 135 0.45 -17.56 23.56
C ILE A 135 1.35 -16.52 24.23
N HIS A 136 0.91 -15.26 24.27
CA HIS A 136 1.67 -14.14 24.82
C HIS A 136 1.32 -13.78 26.27
N PHE A 137 0.58 -14.65 26.95
CA PHE A 137 0.45 -14.60 28.41
C PHE A 137 1.76 -15.06 29.07
N GLU A 138 2.46 -14.15 29.74
CA GLU A 138 3.60 -14.54 30.56
C GLU A 138 3.09 -15.12 31.88
N LYS A 139 3.47 -16.38 32.17
CA LYS A 139 3.33 -16.93 33.52
C LYS A 139 4.19 -16.07 34.44
N LYS A 140 3.56 -15.33 35.35
CA LYS A 140 4.17 -15.16 36.68
C LYS A 140 4.16 -16.55 37.32
N ALA A 141 5.31 -17.22 37.25
CA ALA A 141 5.62 -18.35 38.13
C ALA A 141 5.99 -17.80 39.51
#